data_AF-A0A382QX21-F1
#
_entry.id   AF-A0A382QX21-F1
#
_cell.length_a   1.000
_cell.length_b   1.000
_cell.length_c   1.000
_cell.angle_alpha   90.00
_cell.angle_beta   90.00
_cell.angle_gamma   90.00
#
_symmetry.space_group_name_H-M   'P 1'
#
loop_
_entity.id
_entity.type
_entity.pdbx_description
1 polymer ?
#
loop_
_entity_poly.entity_id
_entity_poly.type
_entity_poly.pdbx_seq_one_letter_code
_entity_poly.pdbx_strand_id
1 'polypeptide(L)'
;MSERHTGVTPSPDNLGPLLNSIDLMYETGWTDGLPVVPPTRELVKQFTDVLAPRDPGESIAVIPPLGGDATIERVAVNAVMAGCLPEYMPVIVTAIKAMVDDRFNLRGVQCSTGIHTPLVIVNGPIVKKLNINSGYNCFGQGWRANATIGRAVKLVLVNLGGAFPGETNKSTFGHPGSYTYCMAEAEDANPWEPYHVELGYAADDSTVTV
;
A
#
# COMPACT_ATOMS: atom_id res chain seq x y z
N MET A 1 -25.26 -15.68 11.57
CA MET A 1 -25.99 -14.48 11.10
C MET A 1 -25.72 -13.39 12.12
N SER A 2 -24.87 -12.40 11.78
CA SER A 2 -24.52 -11.30 12.67
C SER A 2 -25.05 -10.00 12.05
N GLU A 3 -25.76 -9.24 12.86
CA GLU A 3 -26.47 -8.00 12.54
C GLU A 3 -25.51 -6.97 11.94
N ARG A 4 -25.73 -6.63 10.66
CA ARG A 4 -25.04 -5.51 10.03
C ARG A 4 -25.63 -4.21 10.57
N HIS A 5 -24.77 -3.37 11.14
CA HIS A 5 -25.06 -1.98 11.52
C HIS A 5 -25.79 -1.24 10.39
N THR A 6 -27.09 -1.05 10.51
CA THR A 6 -27.90 -0.15 9.68
C THR A 6 -28.13 1.13 10.47
N GLY A 7 -27.16 2.04 10.46
CA GLY A 7 -27.21 3.24 11.29
C GLY A 7 -26.88 4.56 10.60
N VAL A 8 -26.58 4.55 9.30
CA VAL A 8 -26.41 5.79 8.50
C VAL A 8 -26.81 5.48 7.06
N THR A 9 -27.99 5.94 6.63
CA THR A 9 -28.33 6.08 5.21
C THR A 9 -28.01 7.52 4.83
N PRO A 10 -26.91 7.79 4.11
CA PRO A 10 -26.67 9.12 3.56
C PRO A 10 -27.85 9.49 2.65
N SER A 11 -28.32 10.75 2.70
CA SER A 11 -29.31 11.24 1.76
C SER A 11 -28.78 11.06 0.31
N PRO A 12 -29.53 10.42 -0.60
CA PRO A 12 -29.09 10.15 -1.98
C PRO A 12 -28.67 11.43 -2.74
N ASP A 13 -29.28 12.56 -2.41
CA ASP A 13 -29.12 13.83 -3.14
C ASP A 13 -27.76 14.52 -2.93
N ASN A 14 -26.91 14.02 -2.02
CA ASN A 14 -25.60 14.63 -1.70
C ASN A 14 -24.39 13.82 -2.18
N LEU A 15 -24.61 12.75 -2.97
CA LEU A 15 -23.54 11.85 -3.45
C LEU A 15 -23.03 12.20 -4.85
N GLY A 16 -23.73 13.04 -5.61
CA GLY A 16 -23.35 13.40 -6.99
C GLY A 16 -21.91 13.90 -7.14
N PRO A 17 -21.46 14.90 -6.35
CA PRO A 17 -20.08 15.37 -6.40
C PRO A 17 -19.03 14.30 -6.06
N LEU A 18 -19.36 13.38 -5.16
CA LEU A 18 -18.47 12.27 -4.78
C LEU A 18 -18.34 11.25 -5.92
N LEU A 19 -19.45 10.86 -6.54
CA LEU A 19 -19.45 9.94 -7.68
C LEU A 19 -18.68 10.53 -8.86
N ASN A 20 -18.91 11.80 -9.19
CA ASN A 20 -18.14 12.52 -10.21
C ASN A 20 -16.64 12.52 -9.91
N SER A 21 -16.26 12.64 -8.63
CA SER A 21 -14.86 12.59 -8.23
C SER A 21 -14.26 11.21 -8.44
N ILE A 22 -15.00 10.14 -8.14
CA ILE A 22 -14.56 8.75 -8.37
C ILE A 22 -14.41 8.48 -9.87
N ASP A 23 -15.38 8.89 -10.69
CA ASP A 23 -15.34 8.73 -12.15
C ASP A 23 -14.16 9.50 -12.75
N LEU A 24 -13.88 10.70 -12.26
CA LEU A 24 -12.69 11.46 -12.67
C LEU A 24 -11.39 10.68 -12.39
N MET A 25 -11.26 9.99 -11.25
CA MET A 25 -10.07 9.20 -10.96
C MET A 25 -9.89 8.02 -11.93
N TYR A 26 -11.00 7.44 -12.40
CA TYR A 26 -10.97 6.42 -13.46
C TYR A 26 -10.50 7.02 -14.79
N GLU A 27 -11.06 8.17 -15.19
CA GLU A 27 -10.71 8.86 -16.43
C GLU A 27 -9.26 9.32 -16.48
N THR A 28 -8.67 9.72 -15.35
CA THR A 28 -7.26 10.11 -15.27
C THR A 28 -6.30 8.91 -15.24
N GLY A 29 -6.81 7.68 -15.16
CA GLY A 29 -6.00 6.47 -15.07
C GLY A 29 -5.27 6.32 -13.74
N TRP A 30 -5.74 6.98 -12.68
CA TRP A 30 -5.10 6.95 -11.35
C TRP A 30 -5.53 5.75 -10.50
N THR A 31 -6.50 4.98 -10.97
CA THR A 31 -6.98 3.77 -10.30
C THR A 31 -6.32 2.51 -10.87
N ASP A 32 -6.45 1.44 -10.10
CA ASP A 32 -6.09 0.07 -10.47
C ASP A 32 -7.29 -0.70 -11.04
N GLY A 33 -8.34 0.00 -11.50
CA GLY A 33 -9.62 -0.60 -11.90
C GLY A 33 -10.64 -0.75 -10.76
N LEU A 34 -10.21 -0.60 -9.51
CA LEU A 34 -11.10 -0.48 -8.35
C LEU A 34 -11.33 1.01 -8.00
N PRO A 35 -12.47 1.35 -7.37
CA PRO A 35 -12.70 2.73 -6.96
C PRO A 35 -11.66 3.15 -5.90
N VAL A 36 -11.31 4.42 -5.91
CA VAL A 36 -10.36 5.03 -4.96
C VAL A 36 -11.06 6.08 -4.13
N VAL A 37 -10.52 6.38 -2.94
CA VAL A 37 -10.95 7.53 -2.15
C VAL A 37 -10.33 8.80 -2.75
N PRO A 38 -11.11 9.84 -3.08
CA PRO A 38 -10.53 11.09 -3.58
C PRO A 38 -9.56 11.72 -2.55
N PRO A 39 -8.28 11.96 -2.92
CA PRO A 39 -7.26 12.41 -1.98
C PRO A 39 -7.33 13.92 -1.75
N THR A 40 -8.25 14.37 -0.89
CA THR A 40 -8.35 15.79 -0.51
C THR A 40 -7.13 16.24 0.29
N ARG A 41 -6.83 17.55 0.29
CA ARG A 41 -5.67 18.10 1.00
C ARG A 41 -5.72 17.80 2.49
N GLU A 42 -6.91 17.84 3.09
CA GLU A 42 -7.13 17.58 4.51
C GLU A 42 -6.85 16.11 4.85
N LEU A 43 -7.29 15.17 4.00
CA LEU A 43 -7.02 13.74 4.19
C LEU A 43 -5.53 13.45 4.03
N VAL A 44 -4.89 13.99 2.99
CA VAL A 44 -3.44 13.82 2.77
C VAL A 44 -2.64 14.37 3.93
N LYS A 45 -3.03 15.53 4.48
CA LYS A 45 -2.38 16.13 5.64
C LYS A 45 -2.44 15.22 6.87
N GLN A 46 -3.57 14.56 7.14
CA GLN A 46 -3.66 13.61 8.26
C GLN A 46 -2.63 12.48 8.16
N PHE A 47 -2.34 12.03 6.93
CA PHE A 47 -1.35 10.98 6.67
C PHE A 47 0.08 11.49 6.80
N THR A 48 0.38 12.72 6.39
CA THR A 48 1.73 13.27 6.55
C THR A 48 2.01 13.65 8.00
N ASP A 49 1.00 14.11 8.74
CA ASP A 49 1.11 14.48 10.16
C ASP A 49 1.54 13.30 11.05
N VAL A 50 1.16 12.05 10.74
CA VAL A 50 1.61 10.89 11.54
C VAL A 50 3.11 10.58 11.41
N LEU A 51 3.78 11.17 10.41
CA LEU A 51 5.23 11.06 10.21
C LEU A 51 5.98 12.28 10.74
N ALA A 52 5.30 13.23 11.38
CA ALA A 52 5.94 14.40 11.97
C ALA A 52 7.08 14.01 12.93
N PRO A 53 8.19 14.77 12.96
CA PRO A 53 8.38 16.09 12.34
C PRO A 53 8.96 16.04 10.91
N ARG A 54 8.83 14.93 10.17
CA ARG A 54 9.35 14.84 8.80
C ARG A 54 8.64 15.82 7.86
N ASP A 55 9.39 16.35 6.89
CA ASP A 55 8.87 17.27 5.87
C ASP A 55 8.01 16.51 4.85
N PRO A 56 6.73 16.87 4.61
CA PRO A 56 5.92 16.27 3.55
C PRO A 56 6.56 16.32 2.15
N GLY A 57 7.40 17.32 1.88
CA GLY A 57 8.16 17.45 0.64
C GLY A 57 9.40 16.56 0.54
N GLU A 58 9.78 15.87 1.62
CA GLU A 58 10.95 14.99 1.66
C GLU A 58 10.78 13.84 0.65
N SER A 59 11.69 13.77 -0.33
CA SER A 59 11.81 12.63 -1.23
C SER A 59 12.36 11.42 -0.47
N ILE A 60 11.63 10.30 -0.51
CA ILE A 60 12.06 9.05 0.11
C ILE A 60 12.62 8.05 -0.90
N ALA A 61 12.31 8.23 -2.18
CA ALA A 61 12.70 7.32 -3.25
C ALA A 61 12.44 7.93 -4.64
N VAL A 62 13.16 7.44 -5.65
CA VAL A 62 12.86 7.68 -7.07
C VAL A 62 12.39 6.36 -7.67
N ILE A 63 11.13 6.30 -8.11
CA ILE A 63 10.48 5.03 -8.44
C ILE A 63 10.68 4.71 -9.93
N PRO A 64 11.37 3.61 -10.30
CA PRO A 64 11.40 3.13 -11.67
C PRO A 64 10.02 2.59 -12.11
N PRO A 65 9.76 2.44 -13.43
CA PRO A 65 10.68 2.69 -14.54
C PRO A 65 10.83 4.15 -14.98
N LEU A 66 9.82 4.99 -14.80
CA LEU A 66 9.80 6.38 -15.31
C LEU A 66 10.54 7.37 -14.39
N GLY A 67 10.93 6.94 -13.18
CA GLY A 67 11.74 7.76 -12.28
C GLY A 67 10.95 8.85 -11.57
N GLY A 68 9.67 8.59 -11.26
CA GLY A 68 8.88 9.56 -10.52
C GLY A 68 9.36 9.71 -9.08
N ASP A 69 9.46 10.95 -8.64
CA ASP A 69 9.87 11.29 -7.28
C ASP A 69 8.77 10.94 -6.26
N ALA A 70 9.08 10.05 -5.30
CA ALA A 70 8.18 9.67 -4.22
C ALA A 70 8.49 10.49 -2.98
N THR A 71 7.83 11.65 -2.87
CA THR A 71 7.81 12.42 -1.61
C THR A 71 6.83 11.81 -0.61
N ILE A 72 6.98 12.14 0.67
CA ILE A 72 6.04 11.73 1.72
C ILE A 72 4.59 12.10 1.37
N GLU A 73 4.36 13.32 0.88
CA GLU A 73 3.03 13.78 0.46
C GLU A 73 2.48 12.97 -0.72
N ARG A 74 3.30 12.68 -1.73
CA ARG A 74 2.86 11.90 -2.90
C ARG A 74 2.58 10.44 -2.54
N VAL A 75 3.31 9.86 -1.60
CA VAL A 75 3.01 8.53 -1.05
C VAL A 75 1.71 8.58 -0.24
N ALA A 76 1.50 9.62 0.56
CA ALA A 76 0.26 9.81 1.31
C ALA A 76 -0.97 9.93 0.40
N VAL A 77 -0.88 10.64 -0.73
CA VAL A 77 -1.94 10.70 -1.77
C VAL A 77 -2.36 9.30 -2.20
N ASN A 78 -1.40 8.43 -2.55
CA ASN A 78 -1.68 7.05 -2.96
C ASN A 78 -2.23 6.19 -1.82
N ALA A 79 -1.78 6.42 -0.59
CA ALA A 79 -2.30 5.73 0.59
C ALA A 79 -3.76 6.12 0.88
N VAL A 80 -4.11 7.40 0.76
CA VAL A 80 -5.51 7.87 0.85
C VAL A 80 -6.34 7.20 -0.22
N MET A 81 -5.90 7.25 -1.48
CA MET A 81 -6.60 6.61 -2.61
C MET A 81 -6.86 5.13 -2.39
N ALA A 82 -5.90 4.40 -1.82
CA ALA A 82 -6.05 2.98 -1.49
C ALA A 82 -7.07 2.71 -0.37
N GLY A 83 -7.48 3.74 0.38
CA GLY A 83 -8.36 3.61 1.53
C GLY A 83 -7.63 3.24 2.82
N CYS A 84 -6.34 3.51 2.93
CA CYS A 84 -5.57 3.27 4.16
C CYS A 84 -6.11 4.06 5.37
N LEU A 85 -5.59 3.72 6.54
CA LEU A 85 -5.61 4.61 7.70
C LEU A 85 -4.27 5.37 7.78
N PRO A 86 -4.23 6.58 8.35
CA PRO A 86 -2.99 7.35 8.50
C PRO A 86 -1.87 6.55 9.17
N GLU A 87 -2.19 5.76 10.20
CA GLU A 87 -1.23 5.00 11.01
C GLU A 87 -0.47 3.92 10.21
N TYR A 88 -0.90 3.62 8.98
CA TYR A 88 -0.22 2.68 8.08
C TYR A 88 0.96 3.31 7.33
N MET A 89 1.07 4.64 7.33
CA MET A 89 2.11 5.37 6.58
C MET A 89 3.54 4.91 6.87
N PRO A 90 3.96 4.64 8.13
CA PRO A 90 5.31 4.14 8.39
C PRO A 90 5.63 2.84 7.65
N VAL A 91 4.67 1.92 7.55
CA VAL A 91 4.84 0.65 6.83
C VAL A 91 4.97 0.89 5.33
N ILE A 92 4.11 1.73 4.76
CA ILE A 92 4.11 2.03 3.32
C ILE A 92 5.43 2.71 2.92
N VAL A 93 5.85 3.73 3.66
CA VAL A 93 7.13 4.43 3.43
C VAL A 93 8.31 3.47 3.52
N THR A 94 8.33 2.59 4.53
CA THR A 94 9.42 1.61 4.70
C THR A 94 9.43 0.59 3.57
N ALA A 95 8.26 0.09 3.13
CA ALA A 95 8.14 -0.81 2.00
C ALA A 95 8.68 -0.19 0.70
N ILE A 96 8.30 1.07 0.41
CA ILE A 96 8.79 1.78 -0.79
C ILE A 96 10.30 1.96 -0.75
N LYS A 97 10.86 2.36 0.39
CA LYS A 97 12.32 2.48 0.57
C LYS A 97 13.03 1.14 0.38
N ALA A 98 12.48 0.05 0.89
CA ALA A 98 13.04 -1.29 0.72
C ALA A 98 13.00 -1.74 -0.75
N MET A 99 11.91 -1.46 -1.47
CA MET A 99 11.76 -1.87 -2.87
C MET A 99 12.72 -1.14 -3.81
N VAL A 100 13.15 0.09 -3.50
CA VAL A 100 14.12 0.81 -4.35
C VAL A 100 15.57 0.48 -4.05
N ASP A 101 15.84 -0.42 -3.09
CA ASP A 101 17.17 -0.99 -2.92
C ASP A 101 17.58 -1.79 -4.18
N ASP A 102 18.81 -1.58 -4.65
CA ASP A 102 19.31 -2.21 -5.88
C ASP A 102 19.22 -3.75 -5.83
N ARG A 103 19.33 -4.35 -4.65
CA ARG A 103 19.21 -5.81 -4.46
C ARG A 103 17.83 -6.34 -4.85
N PHE A 104 16.78 -5.53 -4.73
CA PHE A 104 15.41 -5.92 -5.07
C PHE A 104 15.15 -5.88 -6.60
N ASN A 105 15.92 -5.09 -7.36
CA ASN A 105 15.76 -4.92 -8.80
C ASN A 105 14.31 -4.57 -9.22
N LEU A 106 13.73 -3.52 -8.62
CA LEU A 106 12.34 -3.11 -8.86
C LEU A 106 12.02 -2.86 -10.34
N ARG A 107 12.97 -2.31 -11.12
CA ARG A 107 12.79 -2.11 -12.56
C ARG A 107 12.54 -3.44 -13.27
N GLY A 108 13.34 -4.46 -12.97
CA GLY A 108 13.15 -5.80 -13.51
C GLY A 108 11.80 -6.38 -13.13
N VAL A 109 11.40 -6.25 -11.85
CA VAL A 109 10.10 -6.72 -11.35
C VAL A 109 8.94 -6.07 -12.10
N GLN A 110 8.99 -4.77 -12.38
CA GLN A 110 7.88 -4.05 -13.00
C GLN A 110 7.82 -4.19 -14.53
N CYS A 111 8.97 -4.29 -15.21
CA CYS A 111 9.06 -4.23 -16.68
C CYS A 111 9.21 -5.60 -17.35
N SER A 112 9.36 -6.67 -16.56
CA SER A 112 9.49 -8.04 -17.07
C SER A 112 8.19 -8.51 -17.74
N THR A 113 8.32 -9.51 -18.62
CA THR A 113 7.19 -10.27 -19.17
C THR A 113 6.65 -11.33 -18.21
N GLY A 114 7.39 -11.61 -17.14
CA GLY A 114 7.01 -12.53 -16.08
C GLY A 114 5.89 -12.00 -15.18
N ILE A 115 5.29 -12.91 -14.41
CA ILE A 115 4.16 -12.63 -13.54
C ILE A 115 4.70 -12.31 -12.14
N HIS A 116 5.19 -11.09 -11.96
CA HIS A 116 5.80 -10.63 -10.70
C HIS A 116 4.96 -9.53 -10.05
N THR A 117 4.83 -9.60 -8.73
CA THR A 117 4.32 -8.48 -7.93
C THR A 117 5.05 -8.48 -6.59
N PRO A 118 5.55 -7.32 -6.11
CA PRO A 118 6.20 -7.27 -4.80
C PRO A 118 5.25 -7.72 -3.69
N LEU A 119 5.76 -8.53 -2.77
CA LEU A 119 5.06 -8.93 -1.56
C LEU A 119 5.55 -8.05 -0.41
N VAL A 120 4.66 -7.50 0.40
CA VAL A 120 5.04 -6.78 1.62
C VAL A 120 4.81 -7.69 2.83
N ILE A 121 5.86 -8.10 3.52
CA ILE A 121 5.79 -8.86 4.77
C ILE A 121 6.17 -7.94 5.92
N VAL A 122 5.31 -7.85 6.94
CA VAL A 122 5.52 -7.00 8.11
C VAL A 122 5.82 -7.86 9.34
N ASN A 123 6.84 -7.46 10.10
CA ASN A 123 7.27 -8.16 11.32
C ASN A 123 7.31 -7.19 12.51
N GLY A 124 7.33 -7.75 13.72
CA GLY A 124 7.52 -7.03 14.97
C GLY A 124 6.24 -6.42 15.59
N PRO A 125 6.38 -5.63 16.66
CA PRO A 125 5.26 -5.13 17.46
C PRO A 125 4.19 -4.34 16.69
N ILE A 126 4.56 -3.72 15.55
CA ILE A 126 3.62 -2.96 14.71
C ILE A 126 2.48 -3.81 14.14
N VAL A 127 2.71 -5.11 13.96
CA VAL A 127 1.71 -6.06 13.44
C VAL A 127 0.45 -6.05 14.31
N LYS A 128 0.62 -6.17 15.63
CA LYS A 128 -0.49 -6.16 16.60
C LYS A 128 -1.12 -4.76 16.70
N LYS A 129 -0.30 -3.71 16.68
CA LYS A 129 -0.76 -2.31 16.77
C LYS A 129 -1.65 -1.92 15.59
N LEU A 130 -1.32 -2.35 14.38
CA LEU A 130 -2.04 -2.01 13.15
C LEU A 130 -3.05 -3.07 12.73
N ASN A 131 -3.19 -4.16 13.51
CA ASN A 131 -4.04 -5.30 13.18
C ASN A 131 -3.77 -5.84 11.77
N ILE A 132 -2.50 -6.07 11.46
CA ILE A 132 -2.07 -6.69 10.19
C ILE A 132 -2.21 -8.20 10.34
N ASN A 133 -2.94 -8.82 9.42
CA ASN A 133 -3.24 -10.26 9.46
C ASN A 133 -2.06 -11.10 9.00
N SER A 134 -1.77 -12.14 9.77
CA SER A 134 -0.78 -13.19 9.48
C SER A 134 -1.38 -14.59 9.38
N GLY A 135 -2.69 -14.74 9.66
CA GLY A 135 -3.35 -16.02 9.79
C GLY A 135 -4.24 -16.38 8.60
N TYR A 136 -5.45 -16.85 8.91
CA TYR A 136 -6.41 -17.30 7.90
C TYR A 136 -6.68 -16.22 6.86
N ASN A 137 -6.70 -16.61 5.59
CA ASN A 137 -7.00 -15.72 4.47
C ASN A 137 -6.06 -14.49 4.40
N CYS A 138 -4.80 -14.60 4.82
CA CYS A 138 -3.85 -13.47 4.93
C CYS A 138 -3.64 -12.67 3.63
N PHE A 139 -3.79 -13.32 2.47
CA PHE A 139 -3.75 -12.67 1.14
C PHE A 139 -5.13 -12.40 0.52
N GLY A 140 -6.20 -12.69 1.24
CA GLY A 140 -7.57 -12.47 0.80
C GLY A 140 -8.24 -11.26 1.45
N GLN A 141 -9.55 -11.19 1.32
CA GLN A 141 -10.39 -10.15 1.90
C GLN A 141 -10.52 -10.25 3.43
N GLY A 142 -10.87 -9.11 4.07
CA GLY A 142 -11.33 -9.08 5.46
C GLY A 142 -10.55 -8.11 6.34
N TRP A 143 -9.24 -7.93 6.09
CA TRP A 143 -8.39 -7.03 6.87
C TRP A 143 -8.04 -5.79 6.07
N ARG A 144 -8.51 -4.63 6.56
CA ARG A 144 -8.23 -3.34 5.94
C ARG A 144 -6.73 -3.06 5.84
N ALA A 145 -5.95 -3.42 6.86
CA ALA A 145 -4.50 -3.20 6.87
C ALA A 145 -3.83 -3.90 5.68
N ASN A 146 -3.95 -5.23 5.57
CA ASN A 146 -3.40 -6.02 4.45
C ASN A 146 -3.89 -5.49 3.10
N ALA A 147 -5.20 -5.36 2.95
CA ALA A 147 -5.82 -4.98 1.68
C ALA A 147 -5.35 -3.61 1.20
N THR A 148 -5.29 -2.62 2.10
CA THR A 148 -5.00 -1.23 1.72
C THR A 148 -3.51 -0.93 1.71
N ILE A 149 -2.68 -1.52 2.58
CA ILE A 149 -1.22 -1.33 2.55
C ILE A 149 -0.65 -1.88 1.24
N GLY A 150 -0.99 -3.12 0.87
CA GLY A 150 -0.53 -3.70 -0.39
C GLY A 150 -1.02 -2.91 -1.61
N ARG A 151 -2.27 -2.44 -1.58
CA ARG A 151 -2.84 -1.60 -2.64
C ARG A 151 -2.18 -0.23 -2.71
N ALA A 152 -1.90 0.42 -1.59
CA ALA A 152 -1.22 1.71 -1.54
C ALA A 152 0.18 1.62 -2.15
N VAL A 153 0.95 0.59 -1.78
CA VAL A 153 2.24 0.30 -2.39
C VAL A 153 2.10 0.13 -3.90
N LYS A 154 1.11 -0.65 -4.36
CA LYS A 154 0.86 -0.81 -5.79
C LYS A 154 0.56 0.51 -6.49
N LEU A 155 -0.35 1.32 -5.94
CA LEU A 155 -0.71 2.63 -6.50
C LEU A 155 0.52 3.55 -6.57
N VAL A 156 1.42 3.53 -5.58
CA VAL A 156 2.70 4.26 -5.67
C VAL A 156 3.53 3.79 -6.86
N LEU A 157 3.69 2.48 -7.05
CA LEU A 157 4.46 1.94 -8.18
C LEU A 157 3.84 2.31 -9.54
N VAL A 158 2.51 2.36 -9.63
CA VAL A 158 1.80 2.72 -10.86
C VAL A 158 1.81 4.23 -11.08
N ASN A 159 1.27 5.02 -10.15
CA ASN A 159 1.07 6.46 -10.31
C ASN A 159 2.36 7.28 -10.25
N LEU A 160 3.38 6.80 -9.51
CA LEU A 160 4.68 7.49 -9.43
C LEU A 160 5.74 6.78 -10.29
N GLY A 161 5.81 5.45 -10.24
CA GLY A 161 6.77 4.69 -11.05
C GLY A 161 6.41 4.60 -12.53
N GLY A 162 5.13 4.75 -12.86
CA GLY A 162 4.59 4.64 -14.20
C GLY A 162 4.40 3.19 -14.65
N ALA A 163 4.15 2.24 -13.74
CA ALA A 163 4.02 0.80 -13.99
C ALA A 163 2.70 0.36 -14.68
N PHE A 164 2.27 1.11 -15.69
CA PHE A 164 0.99 0.91 -16.37
C PHE A 164 0.95 -0.42 -17.15
N PRO A 165 -0.06 -1.28 -16.93
CA PRO A 165 -0.25 -2.51 -17.69
C PRO A 165 -0.31 -2.29 -19.20
N GLY A 166 0.42 -3.08 -19.97
CA GLY A 166 0.48 -2.98 -21.44
C GLY A 166 1.47 -1.95 -21.97
N GLU A 167 1.77 -0.90 -21.20
CA GLU A 167 2.71 0.15 -21.58
C GLU A 167 4.12 -0.13 -21.06
N THR A 168 4.35 0.04 -19.76
CA THR A 168 5.67 -0.22 -19.13
C THR A 168 5.68 -1.56 -18.40
N ASN A 169 4.56 -1.97 -17.82
CA ASN A 169 4.38 -3.30 -17.26
C ASN A 169 4.01 -4.27 -18.38
N LYS A 170 4.90 -5.24 -18.63
CA LYS A 170 4.83 -6.18 -19.75
C LYS A 170 4.38 -7.58 -19.36
N SER A 171 3.83 -7.75 -18.15
CA SER A 171 3.29 -9.04 -17.69
C SER A 171 2.34 -9.66 -18.73
N THR A 172 2.54 -10.93 -19.06
CA THR A 172 1.77 -11.60 -20.13
C THR A 172 0.41 -12.16 -19.69
N PHE A 173 0.24 -12.49 -18.40
CA PHE A 173 -0.98 -13.12 -17.88
C PHE A 173 -1.58 -12.43 -16.64
N GLY A 174 -0.77 -11.68 -15.89
CA GLY A 174 -1.18 -10.96 -14.68
C GLY A 174 -1.19 -11.82 -13.41
N HIS A 175 -0.97 -11.17 -12.26
CA HIS A 175 -1.01 -11.79 -10.93
C HIS A 175 -2.14 -11.15 -10.09
N PRO A 176 -3.05 -11.91 -9.45
CA PRO A 176 -4.11 -11.33 -8.61
C PRO A 176 -3.58 -10.44 -7.47
N GLY A 177 -2.42 -10.77 -6.90
CA GLY A 177 -1.73 -9.93 -5.93
C GLY A 177 -1.27 -8.56 -6.46
N SER A 178 -1.37 -8.32 -7.78
CA SER A 178 -1.13 -6.99 -8.35
C SER A 178 -2.15 -5.95 -7.90
N TYR A 179 -3.29 -6.34 -7.31
CA TYR A 179 -4.19 -5.39 -6.64
C TYR A 179 -3.73 -5.07 -5.22
N THR A 180 -3.28 -6.10 -4.49
CA THR A 180 -2.75 -5.98 -3.13
C THR A 180 -2.00 -7.24 -2.76
N TYR A 181 -0.82 -7.09 -2.14
CA TYR A 181 -0.03 -8.23 -1.67
C TYR A 181 0.75 -7.86 -0.42
N CYS A 182 0.09 -8.01 0.74
CA CYS A 182 0.66 -7.67 2.03
C CYS A 182 0.17 -8.64 3.11
N MET A 183 1.09 -9.08 3.98
CA MET A 183 0.79 -9.87 5.16
C MET A 183 1.72 -9.51 6.32
N ALA A 184 1.39 -9.99 7.51
CA ALA A 184 2.34 -10.04 8.62
C ALA A 184 2.92 -11.45 8.77
N GLU A 185 4.10 -11.57 9.36
CA GLU A 185 4.58 -12.85 9.90
C GLU A 185 3.66 -13.30 11.06
N ALA A 186 3.42 -14.60 11.13
CA ALA A 186 2.66 -15.22 12.22
C ALA A 186 3.56 -15.51 13.43
N GLU A 187 4.21 -14.49 14.00
CA GLU A 187 5.20 -14.65 15.10
C GLU A 187 4.65 -15.48 16.28
N ASP A 188 3.39 -15.26 16.66
CA ASP A 188 2.75 -15.98 17.77
C ASP A 188 2.48 -17.48 17.46
N ALA A 189 2.53 -17.88 16.19
CA ALA A 189 2.33 -19.25 15.73
C ALA A 189 3.59 -19.84 15.07
N ASN A 190 4.69 -19.09 15.05
CA ASN A 190 5.96 -19.49 14.47
C ASN A 190 6.76 -20.27 15.54
N PRO A 191 7.15 -21.54 15.31
CA PRO A 191 8.01 -22.28 16.23
C PRO A 191 9.47 -21.82 16.21
N TRP A 192 9.87 -20.98 15.25
CA TRP A 192 11.20 -20.41 15.08
C TRP A 192 11.30 -18.99 15.63
N GLU A 193 12.52 -18.47 15.68
CA GLU A 193 12.76 -17.07 16.02
C GLU A 193 12.08 -16.16 14.97
N PRO A 194 11.45 -15.04 15.37
CA PRO A 194 10.83 -14.12 14.41
C PRO A 194 11.80 -13.72 13.31
N TYR A 195 11.34 -13.68 12.07
CA TYR A 195 12.21 -13.53 10.90
C TYR A 195 13.07 -12.25 10.96
N HIS A 196 12.53 -11.15 11.50
CA HIS A 196 13.30 -9.92 11.67
C HIS A 196 14.46 -10.07 12.68
N VAL A 197 14.29 -10.88 13.72
CA VAL A 197 15.33 -11.16 14.70
C VAL A 197 16.41 -12.06 14.11
N GLU A 198 16.03 -13.06 13.30
CA GLU A 198 17.00 -13.89 12.54
C GLU A 198 17.86 -13.04 11.60
N LEU A 199 17.32 -11.94 11.07
CA LEU A 199 18.04 -10.95 10.26
C LEU A 199 18.89 -9.97 11.07
N GLY A 200 18.90 -10.07 12.40
CA GLY A 200 19.72 -9.28 13.30
C GLY A 200 19.09 -7.98 13.84
N TYR A 201 17.78 -7.79 13.64
CA TYR A 201 17.04 -6.68 14.27
C TYR A 201 16.67 -7.02 15.72
N ALA A 202 16.41 -5.99 16.54
CA ALA A 202 15.95 -6.21 17.90
C ALA A 202 14.49 -6.69 17.92
N ALA A 203 14.10 -7.45 18.96
CA ALA A 203 12.75 -8.00 19.07
C ALA A 203 11.64 -6.92 19.23
N ASP A 204 12.01 -5.70 19.60
CA ASP A 204 11.13 -4.54 19.66
C ASP A 204 11.15 -3.69 18.38
N ASP A 205 12.03 -4.00 17.42
CA ASP A 205 12.01 -3.39 16.10
C ASP A 205 10.80 -3.89 15.31
N SER A 206 10.28 -3.03 14.44
CA SER A 206 9.28 -3.42 13.43
C SER A 206 9.88 -3.22 12.05
N THR A 207 9.78 -4.25 11.22
CA THR A 207 10.45 -4.28 9.92
C THR A 207 9.49 -4.62 8.78
N VAL A 208 9.94 -4.34 7.56
CA VAL A 208 9.27 -4.74 6.33
C VAL A 208 10.26 -5.50 5.46
N THR A 209 9.85 -6.68 4.99
CA THR A 209 10.55 -7.47 3.97
C THR A 209 9.78 -7.39 2.66
N VAL A 210 10.49 -7.25 1.54
CA VAL A 210 9.92 -7.17 0.18
C VAL A 210 10.52 -8.17 -0.78
#